data_AF-A0A6J4Q3S9-F1
#
_entry.id   AF-A0A6J4Q3S9-F1
#
_cell.length_a   1.000
_cell.length_b   1.000
_cell.length_c   1.000
_cell.angle_alpha   90.00
_cell.angle_beta   90.00
_cell.angle_gamma   90.00
#
_symmetry.space_group_name_H-M   'P 1'
#
loop_
_entity.id
_entity.type
_entity.pdbx_description
1 polymer ?
#
loop_
_entity_poly.entity_id
_entity_poly.type
_entity_poly.pdbx_seq_one_letter_code
_entity_poly.pdbx_strand_id
1 'polypeptide(L)' 'MERLKELRRERVLSLRELEEKSGVSYNTIWRLEDGRQGAHPRTVRKLAEALGVDPKELIRETS' A
#
# COMPACT_ATOMS: atom_id res chain seq x y z
N MET A 1 7.95 3.04 0.80
CA MET A 1 6.92 2.99 1.87
C MET A 1 7.00 1.62 2.50
N GLU A 2 7.92 1.41 3.43
CA GLU A 2 8.20 0.07 3.98
C GLU A 2 6.96 -0.57 4.62
N ARG A 3 6.17 0.24 5.32
CA ARG A 3 4.94 -0.20 6.00
C ARG A 3 3.89 -0.82 5.07
N LEU A 4 3.76 -0.33 3.83
CA LEU A 4 2.85 -0.91 2.83
C LEU A 4 3.25 -2.35 2.48
N LYS A 5 4.55 -2.57 2.27
CA LYS A 5 5.11 -3.87 1.91
C LYS A 5 4.99 -4.88 3.05
N GLU A 6 5.20 -4.44 4.29
CA GLU A 6 4.99 -5.25 5.49
C GLU A 6 3.54 -5.72 5.60
N LEU A 7 2.58 -4.78 5.62
CA LEU A 7 1.16 -5.09 5.78
C LEU A 7 0.63 -6.01 4.67
N ARG A 8 1.13 -5.84 3.44
CA ARG A 8 0.81 -6.72 2.33
C ARG A 8 1.34 -8.14 2.58
N ARG A 9 2.58 -8.28 3.04
CA ARG A 9 3.21 -9.58 3.35
C ARG A 9 2.56 -10.27 4.55
N GLU A 10 2.21 -9.54 5.60
CA GLU A 10 1.47 -10.06 6.76
C GLU A 10 0.13 -10.69 6.35
N ARG A 11 -0.49 -10.17 5.30
CA ARG A 11 -1.75 -10.69 4.73
C ARG A 11 -1.54 -11.72 3.62
N VAL A 12 -0.29 -12.11 3.36
CA VAL A 12 0.08 -13.09 2.33
C VAL A 12 -0.41 -12.68 0.93
N LEU A 13 -0.46 -11.37 0.66
CA LEU A 13 -0.90 -10.85 -0.63
C LEU A 13 0.29 -10.64 -1.58
N SER A 14 0.14 -11.08 -2.82
CA SER A 14 0.97 -10.63 -3.93
C SER A 14 0.61 -9.18 -4.31
N LEU A 15 1.47 -8.54 -5.10
CA LEU A 15 1.20 -7.22 -5.65
C LEU A 15 -0.03 -7.22 -6.59
N ARG A 16 -0.28 -8.32 -7.31
CA ARG A 16 -1.46 -8.48 -8.17
C ARG A 16 -2.74 -8.63 -7.36
N GLU A 17 -2.71 -9.43 -6.30
CA GLU A 17 -3.88 -9.56 -5.41
C GLU A 17 -4.19 -8.23 -4.69
N LEU A 18 -3.16 -7.46 -4.32
CA LEU A 18 -3.38 -6.13 -3.77
C LEU A 18 -3.92 -5.15 -4.81
N GLU A 19 -3.49 -5.26 -6.07
CA GLU A 19 -4.05 -4.48 -7.19
C GLU A 19 -5.53 -4.80 -7.37
N GLU A 20 -5.91 -6.08 -7.43
CA GLU A 20 -7.30 -6.51 -7.57
C GLU A 20 -8.17 -6.04 -6.41
N LYS A 21 -7.66 -6.12 -5.17
CA LYS A 21 -8.39 -5.69 -3.96
C LYS A 21 -8.52 -4.17 -3.84
N SER A 22 -7.49 -3.42 -4.20
CA SER A 22 -7.45 -1.95 -4.00
C SER A 22 -7.89 -1.15 -5.23
N GLY A 23 -7.92 -1.78 -6.41
CA GLY A 23 -8.08 -1.09 -7.69
C GLY A 23 -6.95 -0.11 -7.99
N VAL A 24 -5.78 -0.27 -7.35
CA VAL A 24 -4.57 0.51 -7.63
C VAL A 24 -3.66 -0.34 -8.49
N SER A 25 -3.23 0.19 -9.64
CA SER A 25 -2.40 -0.57 -10.58
C SER A 25 -1.14 -1.15 -9.93
N TYR A 26 -0.74 -2.37 -10.31
CA TYR A 26 0.49 -3.04 -9.88
C TYR A 26 1.71 -2.11 -9.88
N ASN A 27 1.93 -1.38 -10.98
CA ASN A 27 3.08 -0.47 -11.13
C ASN A 27 3.08 0.66 -10.11
N THR A 28 1.90 1.15 -9.72
CA THR A 28 1.77 2.17 -8.68
C THR A 28 2.09 1.58 -7.33
N ILE A 29 1.56 0.40 -6.99
CA ILE A 29 1.87 -0.29 -5.73
C ILE A 29 3.37 -0.55 -5.63
N TRP A 30 3.98 -1.09 -6.67
CA TRP A 30 5.42 -1.38 -6.70
C TRP A 30 6.27 -0.11 -6.51
N ARG A 31 5.94 1.00 -7.18
CA ARG A 31 6.64 2.29 -7.00
C ARG A 31 6.50 2.86 -5.58
N LEU A 32 5.34 2.64 -4.94
CA LEU A 32 5.11 3.06 -3.56
C LEU A 32 5.93 2.21 -2.58
N GLU A 33 5.96 0.89 -2.78
CA GLU A 33 6.78 -0.02 -1.96
C GLU A 33 8.28 0.32 -2.08
N ASP A 34 8.77 0.51 -3.30
CA ASP A 34 10.17 0.84 -3.60
C ASP A 34 10.58 2.27 -3.20
N GLY A 35 9.63 3.08 -2.69
CA GLY A 35 9.90 4.44 -2.21
C GLY A 35 10.20 5.45 -3.32
N ARG A 36 9.99 5.08 -4.59
CA ARG A 36 10.26 5.96 -5.75
C ARG A 36 9.21 7.04 -5.96
N GLN A 37 8.07 6.94 -5.28
CA GLN A 37 6.97 7.88 -5.44
C GLN A 37 6.24 8.11 -4.11
N GLY A 38 5.87 9.36 -3.81
CA GLY A 38 4.98 9.69 -2.71
C GLY A 38 3.54 9.24 -3.01
N ALA A 39 2.85 8.66 -2.04
CA ALA A 39 1.48 8.21 -2.20
C ALA A 39 0.50 9.39 -2.18
N HIS A 40 -0.32 9.51 -3.22
CA HIS A 40 -1.45 10.43 -3.17
C HIS A 40 -2.46 9.98 -2.09
N PRO A 41 -3.12 10.91 -1.37
CA PRO A 41 -4.07 10.57 -0.31
C PRO A 41 -5.19 9.61 -0.75
N ARG A 42 -5.64 9.72 -2.01
CA ARG A 42 -6.63 8.80 -2.58
C ARG A 42 -6.10 7.36 -2.70
N THR A 43 -4.85 7.21 -3.14
CA THR A 43 -4.19 5.90 -3.26
C THR A 43 -3.95 5.28 -1.89
N VAL A 44 -3.51 6.07 -0.91
CA VAL A 44 -3.36 5.62 0.47
C VAL A 44 -4.68 5.06 1.01
N ARG A 45 -5.80 5.77 0.82
CA ARG A 45 -7.12 5.29 1.27
C ARG A 45 -7.51 3.95 0.64
N LYS A 46 -7.36 3.82 -0.68
CA LYS A 46 -7.66 2.56 -1.40
C LYS A 46 -6.82 1.38 -0.91
N LEU A 47 -5.52 1.61 -0.68
CA LEU A 47 -4.62 0.58 -0.18
C LEU A 47 -4.94 0.22 1.27
N ALA A 48 -5.23 1.22 2.11
CA ALA A 48 -5.60 1.03 3.50
C ALA A 48 -6.90 0.22 3.62
N GLU A 49 -7.90 0.54 2.80
CA GLU A 49 -9.16 -0.19 2.73
C GLU A 49 -8.95 -1.65 2.30
N ALA A 50 -8.16 -1.88 1.24
CA ALA A 50 -7.83 -3.23 0.77
C ALA A 50 -7.03 -4.07 1.79
N LEU A 51 -6.26 -3.39 2.64
CA LEU A 51 -5.51 -3.99 3.74
C LEU A 51 -6.30 -4.01 5.06
N GLY A 52 -7.47 -3.38 5.15
CA GLY A 52 -8.23 -3.28 6.39
C GLY A 52 -7.46 -2.59 7.53
N VAL A 53 -6.67 -1.56 7.21
CA VAL A 53 -5.92 -0.74 8.19
C VAL A 53 -6.36 0.72 8.13
N ASP A 54 -6.00 1.50 9.14
CA ASP A 54 -6.18 2.95 9.06
C ASP A 54 -5.20 3.55 8.02
N PRO A 55 -5.63 4.46 7.12
CA PRO A 55 -4.73 5.16 6.20
C PRO A 55 -3.49 5.76 6.85
N LYS A 56 -3.60 6.19 8.12
CA LYS A 56 -2.49 6.71 8.94
C LYS A 56 -1.39 5.69 9.16
N GLU A 57 -1.70 4.39 9.20
CA GLU A 57 -0.68 3.36 9.33
C GLU A 57 0.25 3.33 8.12
N LEU A 58 -0.26 3.61 6.92
CA LEU A 58 0.58 3.61 5.71
C LEU A 58 1.50 4.83 5.62
N ILE A 59 1.07 5.98 6.14
CA ILE A 59 1.83 7.25 6.12
C ILE A 59 2.65 7.49 7.39
N ARG A 60 2.58 6.61 8.38
CA ARG A 60 3.39 6.74 9.58
C ARG A 60 4.84 6.44 9.21
N GLU A 61 5.63 7.48 9.00
CA GLU A 61 7.08 7.35 9.01
C GLU A 61 7.46 6.89 10.41
N THR A 62 8.04 5.70 10.50
CA THR A 62 8.72 5.25 11.72
C THR A 62 9.81 6.28 12.00
N SER A 63 9.58 7.15 12.98
CA SER A 63 10.62 8.00 13.58
C SER A 63 11.66 7.15 14.31
#